data_AF-A0AAW8Q078-F1
#
_entry.id   AF-A0AAW8Q078-F1
#
_cell.length_a   1.000
_cell.length_b   1.000
_cell.length_c   1.000
_cell.angle_alpha   90.00
_cell.angle_beta   90.00
_cell.angle_gamma   90.00
#
_symmetry.space_group_name_H-M   'P 1'
#
loop_
_entity.id
_entity.type
_entity.pdbx_description
1 polymer ?
#
loop_
_entity_poly.entity_id
_entity_poly.type
_entity_poly.pdbx_seq_one_letter_code
_entity_poly.pdbx_strand_id
1 'polypeptide(L)'
;MVRKDLCMPTGKLSAQSGHAYTDSISNAQETHPELCDRYRDGVEGGSKVTLEAKNLNALLKAYNQARLEGLPCAIIVDQNHVLPPNFTGKPVITALGIGPVTKEQSKHILKKFRCVK
;
A
#
# COMPACT_ATOMS: atom_id res chain seq x y z
N MET A 1 0.71 2.24 -1.70
CA MET A 1 1.88 2.49 -2.57
C MET A 1 1.87 1.50 -3.72
N VAL A 2 2.15 1.94 -4.94
CA VAL A 2 2.11 1.13 -6.16
C VAL A 2 3.45 1.12 -6.88
N ARG A 3 3.75 0.05 -7.62
CA ARG A 3 4.96 -0.05 -8.45
C ARG A 3 4.84 0.76 -9.74
N LYS A 4 5.71 1.75 -9.90
CA LYS A 4 5.80 2.61 -11.09
C LYS A 4 6.34 1.86 -12.31
N ASP A 5 7.29 0.95 -12.11
CA ASP A 5 7.94 0.17 -13.15
C ASP A 5 7.01 -0.82 -13.87
N LEU A 6 5.84 -1.10 -13.30
CA LEU A 6 4.80 -1.91 -13.96
C LEU A 6 3.94 -1.13 -14.96
N CYS A 7 4.11 0.20 -15.05
CA CYS A 7 3.35 1.08 -15.94
C CYS A 7 1.84 0.75 -15.97
N MET A 8 1.24 0.50 -14.80
CA MET A 8 -0.14 0.06 -14.70
C MET A 8 -1.08 1.13 -15.28
N PRO A 9 -2.02 0.78 -16.18
CA PRO A 9 -3.03 1.74 -16.61
C PRO A 9 -3.91 2.15 -15.43
N THR A 10 -4.54 3.32 -15.52
CA THR A 10 -5.27 3.97 -14.42
C THR A 10 -6.26 3.03 -13.72
N GLY A 11 -7.01 2.21 -14.47
CA GLY A 11 -7.95 1.24 -13.91
C GLY A 11 -7.25 0.16 -13.05
N LYS A 12 -6.15 -0.41 -13.55
CA LYS A 12 -5.36 -1.41 -12.81
C LYS A 12 -4.68 -0.78 -11.60
N LEU A 13 -4.09 0.41 -11.75
CA LEU A 13 -3.47 1.15 -10.65
C LEU A 13 -4.47 1.43 -9.52
N SER A 14 -5.68 1.88 -9.88
CA SER A 14 -6.77 2.12 -8.93
C SER A 14 -7.15 0.84 -8.19
N ALA A 15 -7.38 -0.27 -8.91
CA ALA A 15 -7.72 -1.55 -8.30
C ALA A 15 -6.64 -2.06 -7.33
N GLN A 16 -5.37 -2.03 -7.72
CA GLN A 16 -4.26 -2.48 -6.86
C GLN A 16 -4.05 -1.56 -5.65
N SER A 17 -4.32 -0.26 -5.80
CA SER A 17 -4.34 0.67 -4.66
C SER A 17 -5.50 0.35 -3.71
N GLY A 18 -6.67 0.04 -4.25
CA GLY A 18 -7.84 -0.40 -3.50
C GLY A 18 -7.57 -1.65 -2.66
N HIS A 19 -6.99 -2.70 -3.26
CA HIS A 19 -6.56 -3.89 -2.53
C HIS A 19 -5.57 -3.54 -1.39
N ALA A 20 -4.56 -2.72 -1.68
CA ALA A 20 -3.60 -2.28 -0.68
C ALA A 20 -4.26 -1.55 0.51
N TYR A 21 -5.27 -0.71 0.26
CA TYR A 21 -6.01 -0.03 1.32
C TYR A 21 -6.86 -0.97 2.16
N THR A 22 -7.55 -1.91 1.53
CA THR A 22 -8.44 -2.85 2.22
C THR A 22 -7.63 -3.83 3.06
N ASP A 23 -6.56 -4.40 2.51
CA ASP A 23 -5.79 -5.43 3.20
C ASP A 23 -4.97 -4.86 4.36
N SER A 24 -4.46 -3.63 4.25
CA SER A 24 -3.78 -2.99 5.38
C SER A 24 -4.75 -2.63 6.51
N ILE A 25 -5.98 -2.24 6.18
CA ILE A 25 -7.05 -2.06 7.17
C ILE A 25 -7.42 -3.38 7.83
N SER A 26 -7.56 -4.48 7.07
CA SER A 26 -7.83 -5.80 7.64
C SER A 26 -6.73 -6.21 8.62
N ASN A 27 -5.47 -6.03 8.24
CA ASN A 27 -4.34 -6.29 9.13
C ASN A 27 -4.35 -5.37 10.37
N ALA A 28 -4.73 -4.10 10.22
CA ALA A 28 -4.85 -3.17 11.34
C ALA A 28 -6.01 -3.54 12.27
N GLN A 29 -7.13 -4.06 11.78
CA GLN A 29 -8.25 -4.50 12.62
C GLN A 29 -7.84 -5.63 13.57
N GLU A 30 -6.93 -6.50 13.12
CA GLU A 30 -6.40 -7.60 13.93
C GLU A 30 -5.30 -7.17 14.90
N THR A 31 -4.54 -6.12 14.58
CA THR A 31 -3.30 -5.77 15.30
C THR A 31 -3.36 -4.45 16.06
N HIS A 32 -4.16 -3.49 15.59
CA HIS A 32 -4.27 -2.10 16.07
C HIS A 32 -5.71 -1.56 15.86
N PRO A 33 -6.74 -2.21 16.42
CA PRO A 33 -8.14 -1.83 16.20
C PRO A 33 -8.43 -0.36 16.57
N GLU A 34 -7.74 0.18 17.57
CA GLU A 34 -7.86 1.57 18.00
C GLU A 34 -7.42 2.58 16.91
N LEU A 35 -6.45 2.22 16.07
CA LEU A 35 -6.05 3.03 14.92
C LEU A 35 -7.12 2.99 13.82
N CYS A 36 -7.82 1.87 13.67
CA CYS A 36 -8.95 1.78 12.75
C CYS A 36 -10.14 2.62 13.19
N ASP A 37 -10.43 2.67 14.49
CA ASP A 37 -11.51 3.49 15.04
C ASP A 37 -11.21 4.98 14.84
N ARG A 38 -10.00 5.43 15.21
CA ARG A 38 -9.56 6.81 14.96
C ARG A 38 -9.55 7.16 13.48
N TYR A 39 -9.11 6.24 12.63
CA TYR A 39 -9.11 6.43 11.17
C TYR A 39 -10.52 6.71 10.61
N ARG A 40 -11.55 6.09 11.19
CA ARG A 40 -12.96 6.21 10.77
C ARG A 40 -13.73 7.30 11.54
N ASP A 41 -13.10 7.96 12.51
CA ASP A 41 -13.71 9.05 13.25
C ASP A 41 -14.07 10.21 12.30
N GLY A 42 -15.27 10.77 12.44
CA GLY A 42 -15.77 11.81 11.53
C GLY A 42 -15.14 13.19 11.73
N VAL A 43 -14.41 13.41 12.83
CA VAL A 43 -13.78 14.67 13.21
C VAL A 43 -12.26 14.62 13.02
N GLU A 44 -11.62 13.50 13.39
CA GLU A 44 -10.17 13.27 13.24
C GLU A 44 -9.78 12.44 12.00
N GLY A 45 -10.76 12.07 11.17
CA GLY A 45 -10.68 11.04 10.13
C GLY A 45 -9.40 11.02 9.29
N GLY A 46 -8.93 9.80 8.99
CA GLY A 46 -7.69 9.60 8.27
C GLY A 46 -7.81 9.71 6.76
N SER A 47 -6.74 10.15 6.10
CA SER A 47 -6.64 10.21 4.64
C SER A 47 -6.02 8.94 4.05
N LYS A 48 -6.29 8.70 2.75
CA LYS A 48 -5.58 7.70 1.95
C LYS A 48 -4.72 8.43 0.92
N VAL A 49 -3.46 8.00 0.76
CA VAL A 49 -2.53 8.60 -0.20
C VAL A 49 -1.86 7.52 -1.03
N THR A 50 -2.04 7.59 -2.35
CA THR A 50 -1.37 6.67 -3.28
C THR A 50 0.02 7.18 -3.60
N LEU A 51 1.05 6.48 -3.12
CA LEU A 51 2.46 6.77 -3.41
C LEU A 51 3.03 5.83 -4.49
N GLU A 52 4.07 6.28 -5.18
CA GLU A 52 4.82 5.49 -6.17
C GLU A 52 6.14 4.94 -5.61
N ALA A 53 6.31 3.62 -5.66
CA ALA A 53 7.59 2.96 -5.53
C ALA A 53 8.25 2.83 -6.91
N LYS A 54 9.53 3.20 -7.03
CA LYS A 54 10.25 3.12 -8.30
C LYS A 54 10.38 1.70 -8.88
N ASN A 55 10.42 0.69 -8.01
CA ASN A 55 10.56 -0.73 -8.36
C ASN A 55 10.23 -1.65 -7.17
N LEU A 56 10.24 -2.96 -7.40
CA LEU A 56 10.00 -3.99 -6.39
C LEU A 56 10.90 -3.84 -5.16
N ASN A 57 12.20 -3.59 -5.33
CA ASN A 57 13.15 -3.46 -4.22
C ASN A 57 12.78 -2.28 -3.31
N ALA A 58 12.44 -1.12 -3.88
CA ALA A 58 12.01 0.03 -3.10
C ALA A 58 10.72 -0.26 -2.30
N LEU A 59 9.80 -1.01 -2.89
CA LEU A 59 8.56 -1.43 -2.23
C LEU A 59 8.82 -2.43 -1.08
N LEU A 60 9.62 -3.47 -1.32
CA LEU A 60 9.95 -4.47 -0.29
C LEU A 60 10.76 -3.88 0.87
N LYS A 61 11.66 -2.92 0.61
CA LYS A 61 12.36 -2.19 1.67
C LYS A 61 11.40 -1.43 2.59
N ALA A 62 10.35 -0.81 2.04
CA ALA A 62 9.34 -0.13 2.84
C ALA A 62 8.49 -1.12 3.63
N TYR A 63 8.09 -2.24 3.01
CA TYR A 63 7.35 -3.30 3.68
C TYR A 63 8.10 -3.90 4.86
N ASN A 64 9.37 -4.28 4.65
CA ASN A 64 10.20 -4.85 5.70
C ASN A 64 10.38 -3.87 6.87
N GLN A 65 10.58 -2.57 6.57
CA GLN A 65 10.69 -1.56 7.61
C GLN A 65 9.37 -1.42 8.41
N ALA A 66 8.23 -1.34 7.72
CA ALA A 66 6.92 -1.26 8.37
C ALA A 66 6.66 -2.48 9.25
N ARG A 67 6.98 -3.69 8.77
CA ARG A 67 6.85 -4.92 9.55
C ARG A 67 7.76 -4.97 10.77
N LEU A 68 9.02 -4.55 10.63
CA LEU A 68 9.97 -4.50 11.74
C LEU A 68 9.51 -3.55 12.85
N GLU A 69 8.82 -2.48 12.49
CA GLU A 69 8.25 -1.49 13.42
C GLU A 69 6.85 -1.85 13.91
N GLY A 70 6.32 -3.02 13.52
CA GLY A 70 4.98 -3.46 13.92
C GLY A 70 3.84 -2.65 13.31
N LEU A 71 4.09 -1.84 12.26
CA LEU A 71 3.05 -1.05 11.62
C LEU A 71 2.12 -1.94 10.78
N PRO A 72 0.80 -1.68 10.77
CA PRO A 72 -0.12 -2.40 9.91
C PRO A 72 0.28 -2.29 8.44
N CYS A 73 0.43 -3.41 7.74
CA CYS A 73 0.83 -3.39 6.34
C CYS A 73 0.48 -4.68 5.59
N ALA A 74 0.32 -4.58 4.27
CA ALA A 74 -0.07 -5.70 3.41
C ALA A 74 0.58 -5.60 2.02
N ILE A 75 1.13 -6.72 1.52
CA ILE A 75 1.65 -6.85 0.16
C ILE A 75 0.55 -7.36 -0.75
N ILE A 76 0.37 -6.69 -1.90
CA ILE A 76 -0.60 -7.10 -2.90
C ILE A 76 0.12 -7.85 -4.02
N VAL A 77 -0.41 -9.05 -4.31
CA VAL A 77 0.02 -9.91 -5.42
C VAL A 77 -1.13 -10.02 -6.41
N ASP A 78 -0.92 -9.49 -7.60
CA ASP A 78 -1.85 -9.69 -8.72
C ASP A 78 -1.49 -11.00 -9.44
N GLN A 79 -2.50 -11.82 -9.73
CA GLN A 79 -2.35 -13.08 -10.44
C GLN A 79 -3.60 -13.38 -11.26
N ASN A 80 -3.49 -14.30 -12.22
CA ASN A 80 -4.55 -14.76 -13.13
C ASN A 80 -5.07 -13.74 -14.16
N HIS A 81 -5.04 -12.43 -13.85
CA HIS A 81 -5.41 -11.40 -14.81
C HIS A 81 -4.28 -11.20 -15.84
N VAL A 82 -4.59 -11.42 -17.12
CA VAL A 82 -3.69 -11.15 -18.25
C VAL A 82 -3.96 -9.75 -18.80
N LEU A 83 -2.95 -8.88 -18.71
CA LEU A 83 -2.91 -7.54 -19.28
C LEU A 83 -1.50 -7.29 -19.85
N PRO A 84 -1.26 -7.64 -21.11
CA PRO A 84 0.05 -7.51 -21.73
C PRO A 84 0.52 -6.05 -21.83
N PRO A 85 1.84 -5.78 -21.83
CA PRO A 85 2.92 -6.78 -21.70
C PRO A 85 3.24 -7.14 -20.24
N ASN A 86 2.78 -6.35 -19.27
CA ASN A 86 3.29 -6.37 -17.89
C ASN A 86 2.62 -7.41 -16.99
N PHE A 87 1.43 -7.90 -17.35
CA PHE A 87 0.70 -8.90 -16.59
C PHE A 87 0.38 -10.08 -17.50
N THR A 88 1.02 -11.22 -17.24
CA THR A 88 0.86 -12.46 -18.02
C THR A 88 -0.03 -13.49 -17.32
N GLY A 89 -0.69 -13.10 -16.22
CA GLY A 89 -1.39 -14.01 -15.31
C GLY A 89 -0.48 -14.65 -14.26
N LYS A 90 0.86 -14.57 -14.41
CA LYS A 90 1.80 -14.97 -13.36
C LYS A 90 1.69 -14.05 -12.13
N PRO A 91 2.00 -14.54 -10.92
CA PRO A 91 2.01 -13.72 -9.72
C PRO A 91 3.00 -12.55 -9.82
N VAL A 92 2.52 -11.34 -9.58
CA VAL A 92 3.33 -10.11 -9.56
C VAL A 92 2.99 -9.30 -8.32
N ILE A 93 3.99 -8.98 -7.50
CA ILE A 93 3.82 -7.98 -6.43
C ILE A 93 3.61 -6.61 -7.08
N THR A 94 2.46 -6.00 -6.84
CA THR A 94 2.01 -4.75 -7.48
C THR A 94 2.00 -3.57 -6.53
N ALA A 95 1.60 -3.79 -5.28
CA ALA A 95 1.34 -2.72 -4.32
C ALA A 95 1.66 -3.13 -2.88
N LEU A 96 1.73 -2.11 -2.02
CA LEU A 96 1.92 -2.19 -0.58
C LEU A 96 0.95 -1.24 0.11
N GLY A 97 0.14 -1.75 1.03
CA GLY A 97 -0.60 -0.98 2.00
C GLY A 97 0.21 -0.78 3.28
N ILE A 98 0.22 0.44 3.82
CA ILE A 98 0.74 0.74 5.16
C ILE A 98 -0.32 1.60 5.84
N GLY A 99 -0.79 1.16 7.00
CA GLY A 99 -1.69 1.88 7.86
C GLY A 99 -3.06 1.23 8.07
N PRO A 100 -3.91 1.85 8.91
CA PRO A 100 -3.75 3.22 9.43
C PRO A 100 -2.54 3.40 10.34
N VAL A 101 -1.91 4.57 10.24
CA VAL A 101 -0.72 4.98 11.01
C VAL A 101 -0.76 6.48 11.21
N THR A 102 -0.11 6.99 12.25
CA THR A 102 0.11 8.43 12.39
C THR A 102 1.16 8.93 11.39
N LYS A 103 1.21 10.25 11.17
CA LYS A 103 2.25 10.87 10.33
C LYS A 103 3.63 10.63 10.93
N GLU A 104 3.73 10.70 12.24
CA GLU A 104 4.96 10.53 13.01
C GLU A 104 5.51 9.11 12.85
N GLN A 105 4.66 8.09 12.99
CA GLN A 105 5.02 6.67 12.85
C GLN A 105 5.55 6.34 11.44
N SER A 106 5.03 6.97 10.41
CA SER A 106 5.30 6.57 9.02
C SER A 106 6.28 7.47 8.27
N LYS A 107 6.60 8.66 8.81
CA LYS A 107 7.37 9.70 8.10
C LYS A 107 8.71 9.23 7.57
N HIS A 108 9.53 8.54 8.37
CA HIS A 108 10.86 8.09 7.95
C HIS A 108 10.81 6.99 6.88
N ILE A 109 9.76 6.19 6.87
CA ILE A 109 9.51 5.18 5.82
C ILE A 109 9.05 5.87 4.54
N LEU A 110 8.05 6.74 4.62
CA LEU A 110 7.27 7.22 3.48
C LEU A 110 7.84 8.48 2.81
N LYS A 111 8.60 9.33 3.51
CA LYS A 111 9.09 10.64 3.00
C LYS A 111 9.88 10.60 1.69
N LYS A 112 10.42 9.44 1.31
CA LYS A 112 11.24 9.23 0.11
C LYS A 112 10.42 8.89 -1.14
N PHE A 113 9.13 8.64 -0.99
CA PHE A 113 8.22 8.31 -2.08
C PHE A 113 7.41 9.55 -2.48
N ARG A 114 6.88 9.55 -3.71
CA ARG A 114 6.09 10.66 -4.27
C ARG A 114 4.66 10.21 -4.49
N CYS A 115 3.70 11.12 -4.43
CA CYS A 115 2.32 10.82 -4.83
C CYS A 115 2.27 10.40 -6.31
N VAL A 116 1.37 9.46 -6.61
CA VAL A 116 0.96 9.20 -8.00
C VAL A 116 0.43 10.49 -8.60
N LYS A 117 0.81 10.76 -9.85
CA LYS A 117 0.34 11.91 -10.63
C LYS A 117 -0.72 11.49 -11.62
#